data_AF-A0A2S6T693-F1
#
_entry.id   AF-A0A2S6T693-F1
#
_cell.length_a   1.000
_cell.length_b   1.000
_cell.length_c   1.000
_cell.angle_alpha   90.00
_cell.angle_beta   90.00
_cell.angle_gamma   90.00
#
_symmetry.space_group_name_H-M   'P 1'
#
loop_
_entity.id
_entity.type
_entity.pdbx_description
1 polymer ?
#
loop_
_entity_poly.entity_id
_entity_poly.type
_entity_poly.pdbx_seq_one_letter_code
_entity_poly.pdbx_strand_id
1 'polypeptide(L)'
;MTDFIPSGPAKSENSAAEIVRCSLKRRYSAERRFKLYGLAAVCLALAFLAIMLGSILANGYSAFAQTKIRLDVFLDERVIDPKGTRQEKTLRQADYGGIIKSSLRKTFPKVRKRRDKKALYGLISGGAGFELYRMIREDPSLIGQ
;
A
#
# COMPACT_ATOMS: atom_id res chain seq x y z
N MET A 1 -55.70 84.85 -5.65
CA MET A 1 -55.36 84.20 -4.37
C MET A 1 -55.66 82.72 -4.57
N THR A 2 -54.85 81.99 -5.33
CA THR A 2 -53.68 81.18 -4.87
C THR A 2 -54.11 80.25 -3.73
N ASP A 3 -54.07 78.93 -3.87
CA ASP A 3 -52.86 78.18 -4.15
C ASP A 3 -53.07 76.88 -4.93
N PHE A 4 -52.16 76.64 -5.86
CA PHE A 4 -51.92 75.39 -6.57
C PHE A 4 -50.93 74.57 -5.73
N ILE A 5 -51.33 73.40 -5.23
CA ILE A 5 -50.44 72.46 -4.54
C ILE A 5 -50.02 71.36 -5.53
N PRO A 6 -48.72 71.18 -5.81
CA PRO A 6 -48.25 70.10 -6.67
C PRO A 6 -48.30 68.79 -5.89
N SER A 7 -49.02 67.80 -6.43
CA SER A 7 -49.00 66.42 -5.95
C SER A 7 -47.70 65.76 -6.42
N GLY A 8 -46.73 65.61 -5.50
CA GLY A 8 -45.50 64.86 -5.75
C GLY A 8 -45.76 63.37 -6.02
N PRO A 9 -44.86 62.66 -6.72
CA PRO A 9 -45.13 61.32 -7.22
C PRO A 9 -45.24 60.31 -6.07
N ALA A 10 -46.28 59.47 -6.10
CA ALA A 10 -46.47 58.35 -5.18
C ALA A 10 -45.29 57.36 -5.31
N LYS A 11 -44.46 57.28 -4.26
CA LYS A 11 -43.30 56.38 -4.19
C LYS A 11 -43.78 54.92 -4.15
N SER A 12 -43.32 54.11 -5.09
CA SER A 12 -43.71 52.71 -5.25
C SER A 12 -43.28 51.82 -4.07
N GLU A 13 -44.20 51.49 -3.17
CA GLU A 13 -43.97 50.55 -2.05
C GLU A 13 -43.57 49.14 -2.52
N ASN A 14 -43.98 48.75 -3.74
CA ASN A 14 -43.66 47.44 -4.32
C ASN A 14 -42.16 47.27 -4.62
N SER A 15 -41.42 48.35 -4.93
CA SER A 15 -40.02 48.27 -5.35
C SER A 15 -39.08 47.86 -4.21
N ALA A 16 -39.29 48.40 -3.00
CA ALA A 16 -38.43 48.10 -1.85
C ALA A 16 -38.60 46.65 -1.34
N ALA A 17 -39.85 46.17 -1.27
CA ALA A 17 -40.14 44.80 -0.85
C ALA A 17 -39.62 43.75 -1.86
N GLU A 18 -39.64 44.08 -3.15
CA GLU A 18 -39.15 43.20 -4.22
C GLU A 18 -37.62 43.11 -4.23
N ILE A 19 -36.91 44.22 -3.97
CA ILE A 19 -35.45 44.25 -3.79
C ILE A 19 -35.02 43.38 -2.60
N VAL A 20 -35.76 43.43 -1.48
CA VAL A 20 -35.48 42.60 -0.29
C VAL A 20 -35.74 41.12 -0.57
N ARG A 21 -36.82 40.77 -1.29
CA ARG A 21 -37.09 39.37 -1.69
C ARG A 21 -36.01 38.80 -2.63
N CYS A 22 -35.53 39.61 -3.57
CA CYS A 22 -34.43 39.23 -4.46
C CYS A 22 -33.10 39.03 -3.70
N SER A 23 -32.80 39.87 -2.71
CA SER A 23 -31.59 39.73 -1.89
C SER A 23 -31.63 38.49 -0.98
N LEU A 24 -32.81 38.14 -0.45
CA LEU A 24 -33.05 36.92 0.33
C LEU A 24 -32.83 35.67 -0.52
N LYS A 25 -33.43 35.58 -1.72
CA LYS A 25 -33.22 34.43 -2.65
C LYS A 25 -31.75 34.21 -2.98
N ARG A 26 -30.97 35.28 -3.16
CA ARG A 26 -29.54 35.21 -3.47
C ARG A 26 -28.74 34.58 -2.32
N ARG A 27 -29.05 34.92 -1.06
CA ARG A 27 -28.41 34.32 0.13
C ARG A 27 -28.72 32.83 0.30
N TYR A 28 -29.99 32.43 0.16
CA TYR A 28 -30.39 31.02 0.26
C TYR A 28 -29.68 30.13 -0.77
N SER A 29 -29.39 30.65 -1.97
CA SER A 29 -28.66 29.91 -3.00
C SER A 29 -27.19 29.65 -2.65
N ALA A 30 -26.55 30.57 -1.92
CA ALA A 30 -25.16 30.43 -1.48
C ALA A 30 -25.06 29.45 -0.30
N GLU A 31 -26.01 29.52 0.63
CA GLU A 31 -26.09 28.61 1.76
C GLU A 31 -26.33 27.16 1.33
N ARG A 32 -27.19 26.95 0.33
CA ARG A 32 -27.47 25.60 -0.20
C ARG A 32 -26.24 24.97 -0.85
N ARG A 33 -25.42 25.75 -1.55
CA ARG A 33 -24.15 25.30 -2.16
C ARG A 33 -23.11 24.97 -1.09
N PHE A 34 -22.96 25.81 -0.07
CA PHE A 34 -22.05 25.54 1.04
C PHE A 34 -22.40 24.24 1.78
N LYS A 35 -23.69 24.03 2.08
CA LYS A 35 -24.18 22.78 2.69
C LYS A 35 -23.94 21.56 1.80
N LEU A 36 -24.16 21.70 0.49
CA LEU A 36 -23.92 20.62 -0.47
C LEU A 36 -22.45 20.22 -0.54
N TYR A 37 -21.54 21.21 -0.60
CA TYR A 37 -20.10 20.95 -0.60
C TYR A 37 -19.63 20.34 0.72
N GLY A 38 -20.14 20.81 1.86
CA GLY A 38 -19.85 20.23 3.18
C GLY A 38 -20.30 18.78 3.27
N LEU A 39 -21.54 18.48 2.86
CA LEU A 39 -22.06 17.11 2.82
C LEU A 39 -21.24 16.22 1.88
N ALA A 40 -20.94 16.71 0.68
CA ALA A 40 -20.12 15.98 -0.29
C ALA A 40 -18.73 15.66 0.25
N ALA A 41 -18.08 16.62 0.94
CA ALA A 41 -16.78 16.42 1.56
C ALA A 41 -16.82 15.35 2.66
N VAL A 42 -17.84 15.37 3.52
CA VAL A 42 -18.02 14.35 4.57
C VAL A 42 -18.26 12.97 3.96
N CYS A 43 -19.14 12.87 2.95
CA CYS A 43 -19.38 11.61 2.24
C CYS A 43 -18.10 11.08 1.58
N LEU A 44 -17.30 11.96 0.96
CA LEU A 44 -16.04 11.59 0.33
C LEU A 44 -15.03 11.07 1.37
N ALA A 45 -14.92 11.74 2.52
CA ALA A 45 -14.04 11.31 3.62
C ALA A 45 -14.44 9.94 4.16
N LEU A 46 -15.74 9.70 4.37
CA LEU A 46 -16.26 8.40 4.82
C LEU A 46 -16.03 7.30 3.78
N ALA A 47 -16.21 7.60 2.49
CA ALA A 47 -15.93 6.65 1.41
C ALA A 47 -14.44 6.28 1.39
N PHE A 48 -13.56 7.26 1.51
CA PHE A 48 -12.11 7.02 1.55
C PHE A 48 -11.71 6.19 2.77
N LEU A 49 -12.28 6.47 3.94
CA LEU A 49 -12.08 5.68 5.15
C LEU A 49 -12.53 4.23 4.98
N ALA A 50 -13.71 4.00 4.40
CA ALA A 50 -14.23 2.67 4.14
C ALA A 50 -13.33 1.87 3.17
N ILE A 51 -12.85 2.51 2.10
CA ILE A 51 -11.93 1.90 1.14
C ILE A 51 -10.59 1.56 1.82
N MET A 52 -10.04 2.49 2.61
CA MET A 52 -8.80 2.26 3.35
C MET A 52 -8.93 1.09 4.32
N LEU A 53 -9.98 1.08 5.14
CA LEU A 53 -10.21 0.01 6.11
C LEU A 53 -10.44 -1.33 5.41
N GLY A 54 -11.23 -1.35 4.33
CA GLY A 54 -11.43 -2.53 3.51
C GLY A 54 -10.12 -3.06 2.90
N SER A 55 -9.26 -2.17 2.40
CA SER A 55 -7.93 -2.53 1.88
C SER A 55 -7.01 -3.09 2.98
N ILE A 56 -7.02 -2.49 4.16
CA ILE A 56 -6.24 -2.97 5.31
C ILE A 56 -6.73 -4.35 5.75
N LEU A 57 -8.04 -4.59 5.81
CA LEU A 57 -8.58 -5.89 6.20
C LEU A 57 -8.31 -6.96 5.13
N ALA A 58 -8.53 -6.64 3.86
CA ALA A 58 -8.29 -7.56 2.75
C ALA A 58 -6.80 -7.96 2.63
N ASN A 59 -5.90 -6.97 2.71
CA ASN A 59 -4.46 -7.23 2.65
C ASN A 59 -3.91 -7.76 3.99
N GLY A 60 -4.52 -7.37 5.11
CA GLY A 60 -4.11 -7.75 6.46
C GLY A 60 -4.34 -9.23 6.77
N TYR A 61 -5.41 -9.84 6.24
CA TYR A 61 -5.59 -11.29 6.37
C TYR A 61 -4.41 -12.07 5.78
N SER A 62 -3.82 -11.59 4.68
CA SER A 62 -2.63 -12.20 4.09
C SER A 62 -1.35 -12.01 4.92
N ALA A 63 -1.28 -10.96 5.75
CA ALA A 63 -0.11 -10.66 6.58
C ALA A 63 0.08 -11.64 7.75
N PHE A 64 -1.02 -12.25 8.24
CA PHE A 64 -0.96 -13.30 9.27
C PHE A 64 -0.65 -14.69 8.67
N ALA A 65 -0.92 -14.90 7.39
CA ALA A 65 -0.63 -16.15 6.69
C ALA A 65 0.82 -16.18 6.16
N GLN A 66 1.81 -16.20 7.06
CA GLN A 66 3.20 -16.43 6.64
C GLN A 66 3.39 -17.92 6.31
N THR A 67 3.29 -18.28 5.04
CA THR A 67 3.60 -19.65 4.59
C THR A 67 5.11 -19.87 4.64
N LYS A 68 5.58 -20.60 5.66
CA LYS A 68 6.99 -21.02 5.78
C LYS A 68 7.15 -22.41 5.20
N ILE A 69 7.93 -22.52 4.12
CA ILE A 69 8.33 -23.81 3.56
C ILE A 69 9.61 -24.23 4.29
N ARG A 70 9.55 -25.34 5.05
CA ARG A 70 10.78 -25.97 5.56
C ARG A 70 11.44 -26.69 4.39
N LEU A 71 12.65 -26.26 4.06
CA LEU A 71 13.47 -26.87 3.03
C LEU A 71 14.80 -27.28 3.66
N ASP A 72 15.12 -28.57 3.58
CA ASP A 72 16.43 -29.07 4.00
C ASP A 72 17.47 -28.64 2.94
N VAL A 73 18.32 -27.69 3.32
CA VAL A 73 19.37 -27.15 2.46
C VAL A 73 20.70 -27.65 3.00
N PHE A 74 21.40 -28.47 2.20
CA PHE A 74 22.74 -28.92 2.54
C PHE A 74 23.76 -27.79 2.30
N LEU A 75 24.46 -27.38 3.36
CA LEU A 75 25.43 -26.28 3.37
C LEU A 75 26.84 -26.82 3.13
N ASP A 76 27.18 -26.99 1.86
CA ASP A 76 28.51 -27.47 1.45
C ASP A 76 29.60 -26.45 1.82
N GLU A 77 30.49 -26.83 2.75
CA GLU A 77 31.65 -26.06 3.20
C GLU A 77 32.51 -25.58 2.02
N ARG A 78 32.63 -26.38 0.96
CA ARG A 78 33.46 -26.03 -0.21
C ARG A 78 32.91 -24.85 -1.01
N VAL A 79 31.62 -24.56 -0.87
CA VAL A 79 30.94 -23.47 -1.58
C VAL A 79 30.85 -22.21 -0.71
N ILE A 80 30.68 -22.38 0.60
CA ILE A 80 30.48 -21.28 1.56
C ILE A 80 31.82 -20.74 2.08
N ASP A 81 32.75 -21.64 2.39
CA ASP A 81 34.04 -21.32 2.99
C ASP A 81 35.12 -22.34 2.58
N PRO A 82 35.61 -22.25 1.33
CA PRO A 82 36.61 -23.20 0.80
C PRO A 82 37.95 -23.16 1.56
N LYS A 83 38.17 -22.17 2.44
CA LYS A 83 39.37 -22.06 3.27
C LYS A 83 39.13 -22.47 4.73
N GLY A 84 37.89 -22.78 5.12
CA GLY A 84 37.51 -23.14 6.49
C GLY A 84 37.79 -22.04 7.52
N THR A 85 38.01 -20.79 7.09
CA THR A 85 38.44 -19.71 7.98
C THR A 85 37.29 -19.01 8.72
N ARG A 86 36.04 -19.29 8.33
CA ARG A 86 34.78 -18.72 8.82
C ARG A 86 34.81 -17.20 8.93
N GLN A 87 35.59 -16.56 8.06
CA GLN A 87 35.76 -15.12 8.07
C GLN A 87 34.56 -14.42 7.46
N GLU A 88 34.12 -13.33 8.09
CA GLU A 88 32.96 -12.55 7.67
C GLU A 88 33.07 -12.04 6.21
N LYS A 89 34.30 -11.77 5.73
CA LYS A 89 34.55 -11.39 4.32
C LYS A 89 34.29 -12.54 3.35
N THR A 90 34.68 -13.76 3.69
CA THR A 90 34.46 -14.96 2.87
C THR A 90 32.99 -15.34 2.85
N LEU A 91 32.34 -15.34 4.02
CA LEU A 91 30.92 -15.64 4.14
C LEU A 91 30.08 -14.67 3.30
N ARG A 92 30.39 -13.37 3.33
CA ARG A 92 29.69 -12.38 2.48
C ARG A 92 29.79 -12.64 0.97
N GLN A 93 30.84 -13.30 0.51
CA GLN A 93 31.09 -13.54 -0.91
C GLN A 93 30.50 -14.86 -1.43
N ALA A 94 30.00 -15.73 -0.54
CA ALA A 94 29.45 -17.02 -0.91
C ALA A 94 28.13 -16.90 -1.72
N ASP A 95 27.94 -17.78 -2.70
CA ASP A 95 26.71 -17.85 -3.51
C ASP A 95 25.60 -18.63 -2.81
N TYR A 96 25.00 -18.00 -1.80
CA TYR A 96 23.84 -18.56 -1.07
C TYR A 96 22.65 -18.84 -1.99
N GLY A 97 22.47 -18.04 -3.04
CA GLY A 97 21.40 -18.27 -4.03
C GLY A 97 21.63 -19.54 -4.85
N GLY A 98 22.89 -19.81 -5.21
CA GLY A 98 23.32 -21.04 -5.88
C GLY A 98 23.09 -22.28 -5.03
N ILE A 99 23.43 -22.21 -3.73
CA ILE A 99 23.24 -23.29 -2.76
C ILE A 99 21.76 -23.68 -2.66
N ILE A 100 20.88 -22.70 -2.42
CA ILE A 100 19.44 -22.93 -2.33
C ILE A 100 18.87 -23.56 -3.61
N LYS A 101 19.27 -23.05 -4.79
CA LYS A 101 18.86 -23.62 -6.08
C LYS A 101 19.40 -25.03 -6.30
N SER A 102 20.57 -25.35 -5.77
CA SER A 102 21.16 -26.69 -5.87
C SER A 102 20.40 -27.67 -4.99
N SER A 103 20.07 -27.29 -3.75
CA SER A 103 19.28 -28.10 -2.81
C SER A 103 17.88 -28.36 -3.35
N LEU A 104 17.18 -27.33 -3.86
CA LEU A 104 15.90 -27.51 -4.55
C LEU A 104 15.95 -28.54 -5.69
N ARG A 105 17.03 -28.54 -6.48
CA ARG A 105 17.21 -29.50 -7.59
C ARG A 105 17.45 -30.92 -7.09
N LYS A 106 18.12 -31.08 -5.94
CA LYS A 106 18.33 -32.37 -5.29
C LYS A 106 17.03 -32.91 -4.68
N THR A 107 16.24 -32.07 -4.02
CA THR A 107 14.96 -32.44 -3.39
C THR A 107 13.88 -32.76 -4.43
N PHE A 108 13.87 -32.06 -5.57
CA PHE A 108 12.88 -32.24 -6.63
C PHE A 108 13.50 -32.75 -7.95
N PRO A 109 14.08 -33.97 -7.98
CA PRO A 109 14.79 -34.49 -9.16
C PRO A 109 13.84 -34.76 -10.35
N LYS A 110 12.53 -34.87 -10.08
CA LYS A 110 11.48 -35.05 -11.09
C LYS A 110 11.26 -33.80 -11.95
N VAL A 111 11.69 -32.61 -11.50
CA VAL A 111 11.50 -31.34 -12.22
C VAL A 111 12.64 -31.11 -13.22
N ARG A 112 12.43 -31.56 -14.46
CA ARG A 112 13.47 -31.50 -15.52
C ARG A 112 13.35 -30.30 -16.47
N LYS A 113 12.13 -29.90 -16.82
CA LYS A 113 11.88 -28.86 -17.84
C LYS A 113 12.27 -27.46 -17.32
N ARG A 114 12.78 -26.60 -18.21
CA ARG A 114 13.22 -25.23 -17.87
C ARG A 114 12.10 -24.38 -17.29
N ARG A 115 10.88 -24.50 -17.83
CA ARG A 115 9.69 -23.79 -17.34
C ARG A 115 9.38 -24.16 -15.89
N ASP A 116 9.39 -25.45 -15.58
CA ASP A 116 9.04 -25.97 -14.27
C ASP A 116 10.13 -25.65 -13.23
N LYS A 117 11.40 -25.65 -13.64
CA LYS A 117 12.51 -25.15 -12.80
C LYS A 117 12.35 -23.67 -12.44
N LYS A 118 11.88 -22.84 -13.38
CA LYS A 118 11.61 -21.42 -13.12
C LYS A 118 10.48 -21.26 -12.08
N ALA A 119 9.42 -22.06 -12.18
CA ALA A 119 8.35 -22.08 -11.19
C ALA A 119 8.84 -22.56 -9.83
N LEU A 120 9.65 -23.63 -9.79
CA LEU A 120 10.25 -24.18 -8.58
C LEU A 120 11.10 -23.14 -7.83
N TYR A 121 11.90 -22.36 -8.55
CA TYR A 121 12.71 -21.28 -7.95
C TYR A 121 11.85 -20.10 -7.46
N GLY A 122 10.67 -19.90 -8.05
CA GLY A 122 9.71 -18.88 -7.63
C GLY A 122 8.94 -19.23 -6.35
N LEU A 123 9.03 -20.48 -5.86
CA LEU A 123 8.46 -20.87 -4.57
C LEU A 123 9.25 -20.32 -3.39
N ILE A 124 10.50 -19.95 -3.62
CA ILE A 124 11.36 -19.37 -2.59
C ILE A 124 11.34 -17.86 -2.71
N SER A 125 11.27 -17.18 -1.56
CA SER A 125 11.39 -15.73 -1.48
C SER A 125 12.70 -15.26 -2.12
N GLY A 126 12.66 -14.17 -2.89
CA GLY A 126 13.88 -13.57 -3.46
C GLY A 126 14.93 -13.19 -2.41
N GLY A 127 14.53 -13.00 -1.15
CA GLY A 127 15.41 -12.72 -0.02
C GLY A 127 15.96 -13.94 0.73
N ALA A 128 15.61 -15.17 0.34
CA ALA A 128 15.99 -16.38 1.10
C ALA A 128 17.52 -16.59 1.20
N GLY A 129 18.28 -16.16 0.18
CA GLY A 129 19.75 -16.21 0.25
C GLY A 129 20.32 -15.29 1.34
N PHE A 130 19.68 -14.15 1.58
CA PHE A 130 20.08 -13.22 2.64
C PHE A 130 19.64 -13.70 4.02
N GLU A 131 18.48 -14.36 4.11
CA GLU A 131 18.04 -15.03 5.32
C GLU A 131 19.00 -16.16 5.72
N LEU A 132 19.45 -16.97 4.75
CA LEU A 132 20.46 -18.00 4.95
C LEU A 132 21.81 -17.43 5.38
N TYR A 133 22.25 -16.34 4.75
CA TYR A 133 23.47 -15.62 5.17
C TYR A 133 23.36 -15.12 6.63
N ARG A 134 22.21 -14.55 7.03
CA ARG A 134 21.98 -14.12 8.41
C ARG A 134 22.07 -15.27 9.39
N MET A 135 21.42 -16.40 9.09
CA MET A 135 21.48 -17.61 9.93
C MET A 135 22.92 -18.11 10.09
N ILE A 136 23.70 -18.20 9.01
CA ILE A 136 25.10 -18.66 9.06
C ILE A 136 26.02 -17.65 9.75
N ARG A 137 25.72 -16.35 9.64
CA ARG A 137 26.47 -15.31 10.33
C ARG A 137 26.21 -15.33 11.84
N GLU A 138 24.98 -15.61 12.24
CA GLU A 138 24.58 -15.74 13.65
C GLU A 138 25.09 -17.06 14.26
N ASP A 139 25.05 -18.16 13.49
CA ASP A 139 25.61 -19.45 13.87
C ASP A 139 26.45 -20.06 12.73
N PRO A 140 27.78 -19.81 12.72
CA PRO A 140 28.70 -20.40 11.75
C PRO A 140 28.88 -21.92 11.87
N SER A 141 28.31 -22.56 12.90
CA SER A 141 28.39 -24.02 13.11
C SER A 141 27.49 -24.81 12.16
N LEU A 142 26.56 -24.13 11.49
CA LEU A 142 25.64 -24.70 10.50
C LEU A 142 26.33 -25.10 9.19
N ILE A 143 27.53 -24.56 8.92
CA ILE A 143 28.30 -24.90 7.72
C ILE A 143 28.76 -26.36 7.84
N GLY A 144 28.44 -27.20 6.85
CA GLY A 144 28.77 -28.63 6.82
C GLY A 144 27.61 -29.57 7.16
N GLN A 145 26.43 -29.05 7.50
CA GLN A 145 25.18 -29.79 7.69
C GLN A 145 24.24 -29.66 6.48
#